data_AF-A0A0C3E2Z3-F1
#
_entry.id   AF-A0A0C3E2Z3-F1
#
_cell.length_a   1.000
_cell.length_b   1.000
_cell.length_c   1.000
_cell.angle_alpha   90.00
_cell.angle_beta   90.00
_cell.angle_gamma   90.00
#
_symmetry.space_group_name_H-M   'P 1'
#
loop_
_entity.id
_entity.type
_entity.pdbx_description
1 polymer ?
#
loop_
_entity_poly.entity_id
_entity_poly.type
_entity_poly.pdbx_seq_one_letter_code
_entity_poly.pdbx_strand_id
1 'polypeptide(L)'
;MSARKESSYQEISESLAVYFERSVAMVRRYADVIERRYARPALEISAEKFKERPIMMTFLAIFAALSALPVLSFVGISIFVISSLVFFATATTILACFVTESIIVCIAICALGSLMIVAIFATMFFITIYSMLRFILLVRTGGGSGAMEWAFETRQHLLGKRREDHEYDGSTIVVDHQSPESQVNVRNSDPEDE
;
A
#
# COMPACT_ATOMS: atom_id res chain seq x y z
N MET A 1 -13.68 -11.08 1.03
CA MET A 1 -13.15 -9.77 0.56
C MET A 1 -11.79 -9.87 -0.14
N SER A 2 -10.98 -10.93 0.08
CA SER A 2 -9.69 -11.14 -0.60
C SER A 2 -9.82 -11.47 -2.10
N ALA A 3 -10.77 -12.32 -2.47
CA ALA A 3 -10.98 -12.75 -3.87
C ALA A 3 -11.25 -11.59 -4.85
N ARG A 4 -11.80 -10.46 -4.37
CA ARG A 4 -12.04 -9.28 -5.23
C ARG A 4 -10.76 -8.52 -5.56
N LYS A 5 -9.78 -8.48 -4.66
CA LYS A 5 -8.49 -7.80 -4.90
C LYS A 5 -7.66 -8.57 -5.93
N GLU A 6 -7.64 -9.90 -5.84
CA GLU A 6 -6.89 -10.75 -6.78
C GLU A 6 -7.35 -10.58 -8.23
N SER A 7 -8.67 -10.53 -8.48
CA SER A 7 -9.18 -10.29 -9.84
C SER A 7 -8.73 -8.96 -10.45
N SER A 8 -8.64 -7.89 -9.64
CA SER A 8 -8.25 -6.56 -10.12
C SER A 8 -6.76 -6.48 -10.49
N TYR A 9 -5.88 -7.16 -9.76
CA TYR A 9 -4.47 -7.23 -10.14
C TYR A 9 -4.25 -8.00 -11.44
N GLN A 10 -5.07 -9.01 -11.69
CA GLN A 10 -5.02 -9.80 -12.91
C GLN A 10 -5.48 -9.01 -14.14
N GLU A 11 -6.58 -8.25 -14.03
CA GLU A 11 -7.01 -7.35 -15.11
C GLU A 11 -5.97 -6.27 -15.42
N ILE A 12 -5.31 -5.71 -14.39
CA ILE A 12 -4.26 -4.70 -14.57
C ILE A 12 -3.04 -5.30 -15.27
N SER A 13 -2.62 -6.51 -14.88
CA SER A 13 -1.45 -7.17 -15.49
C SER A 13 -1.72 -7.56 -16.95
N GLU A 14 -2.92 -8.06 -17.26
CA GLU A 14 -3.36 -8.36 -18.62
C GLU A 14 -3.40 -7.09 -19.47
N SER A 15 -3.96 -6.00 -18.94
CA SER A 15 -3.94 -4.70 -19.63
C SER A 15 -2.51 -4.23 -19.92
N LEU A 16 -1.59 -4.37 -18.96
CA LEU A 16 -0.19 -3.96 -19.14
C LEU A 16 0.51 -4.78 -20.23
N ALA A 17 0.26 -6.10 -20.24
CA ALA A 17 0.80 -7.01 -21.25
C ALA A 17 0.34 -6.61 -22.65
N VAL A 18 -0.95 -6.27 -22.83
CA VAL A 18 -1.49 -5.81 -24.12
C VAL A 18 -0.82 -4.49 -24.57
N TYR A 19 -0.58 -3.54 -23.66
CA TYR A 19 0.16 -2.31 -24.00
C TYR A 19 1.60 -2.58 -24.42
N PHE A 20 2.27 -3.53 -23.75
CA PHE A 20 3.62 -3.92 -24.11
C PHE A 20 3.67 -4.59 -25.48
N GLU A 21 2.78 -5.55 -25.76
CA GLU A 21 2.67 -6.19 -27.07
C GLU A 21 2.40 -5.17 -28.19
N ARG A 22 1.49 -4.22 -27.96
CA ARG A 22 1.19 -3.15 -28.91
C ARG A 22 2.40 -2.26 -29.17
N SER A 23 3.16 -1.93 -28.13
CA SER A 23 4.38 -1.11 -28.25
C SER A 23 5.46 -1.85 -29.02
N VAL A 24 5.68 -3.13 -28.72
CA VAL A 24 6.64 -4.00 -29.43
C VAL A 24 6.24 -4.15 -30.91
N ALA A 25 4.96 -4.39 -31.20
CA ALA A 25 4.45 -4.48 -32.56
C ALA A 25 4.65 -3.18 -33.34
N MET A 26 4.45 -2.03 -32.69
CA MET A 26 4.70 -0.72 -33.28
C MET A 26 6.18 -0.52 -33.61
N VAL A 27 7.07 -0.79 -32.65
CA VAL A 27 8.53 -0.67 -32.86
C VAL A 27 9.00 -1.60 -33.98
N ARG A 28 8.52 -2.86 -34.03
CA ARG A 28 8.82 -3.79 -35.14
C ARG A 28 8.36 -3.24 -36.49
N ARG A 29 7.14 -2.71 -36.57
CA ARG A 29 6.63 -2.12 -37.81
C ARG A 29 7.47 -0.94 -38.28
N TYR A 30 7.92 -0.08 -37.37
CA TYR A 30 8.84 1.01 -37.72
C TYR A 30 10.21 0.49 -38.15
N ALA A 31 10.75 -0.51 -37.45
CA ALA A 31 12.00 -1.16 -37.81
C ALA A 31 11.93 -1.78 -39.22
N ASP A 32 10.85 -2.50 -39.54
CA ASP A 32 10.62 -3.10 -40.86
C ASP A 32 10.56 -2.03 -41.96
N VAL A 33 9.89 -0.90 -41.70
CA VAL A 33 9.81 0.22 -42.66
C VAL A 33 11.19 0.84 -42.87
N ILE A 34 11.96 1.04 -41.79
CA ILE A 34 13.31 1.60 -41.86
C ILE A 34 14.24 0.65 -42.63
N GLU A 35 14.17 -0.65 -42.33
CA GLU A 35 14.98 -1.67 -42.97
C GLU A 35 14.69 -1.72 -44.47
N ARG A 36 13.40 -1.79 -44.84
CA ARG A 36 13.01 -1.90 -46.26
C ARG A 36 13.22 -0.61 -47.05
N ARG A 37 12.92 0.56 -46.48
CA ARG A 37 13.00 1.84 -47.22
C ARG A 37 14.38 2.47 -47.23
N TYR A 38 15.20 2.23 -46.22
CA TYR A 38 16.48 2.94 -46.07
C TYR A 38 17.66 1.98 -45.99
N ALA A 39 17.60 0.96 -45.13
CA ALA A 39 18.78 0.12 -44.88
C ALA A 39 19.13 -0.75 -46.11
N ARG A 40 18.17 -1.49 -46.65
CA ARG A 40 18.39 -2.34 -47.84
C ARG A 40 18.88 -1.56 -49.07
N PRO A 41 18.20 -0.51 -49.54
CA PRO A 41 18.66 0.20 -50.73
C PRO A 41 20.01 0.90 -50.50
N ALA A 42 20.27 1.44 -49.30
CA ALA A 42 21.58 2.01 -49.00
C ALA A 42 22.71 0.96 -49.04
N LEU A 43 22.46 -0.24 -48.51
CA LEU A 43 23.42 -1.35 -48.57
C LEU A 43 23.67 -1.81 -50.01
N GLU A 44 22.63 -2.01 -50.80
CA GLU A 44 22.73 -2.41 -52.21
C GLU A 44 23.52 -1.38 -53.03
N ILE A 45 23.18 -0.09 -52.90
CA ILE A 45 23.90 1.00 -53.56
C ILE A 45 25.35 1.09 -53.09
N SER A 46 25.60 0.92 -51.78
CA SER A 46 26.96 0.94 -51.25
C SER A 46 27.80 -0.20 -51.81
N ALA A 47 27.24 -1.41 -51.90
CA ALA A 47 27.93 -2.59 -52.39
C ALA A 47 28.30 -2.46 -53.87
N GLU A 48 27.43 -1.86 -54.68
CA GLU A 48 27.73 -1.55 -56.08
C GLU A 48 28.84 -0.51 -56.20
N LYS A 49 28.77 0.58 -55.43
CA LYS A 49 29.77 1.67 -55.45
C LYS A 49 31.16 1.23 -54.93
N PHE A 50 31.21 0.28 -54.01
CA PHE A 50 32.46 -0.31 -53.55
C PHE A 50 33.22 -1.05 -54.65
N LYS A 51 32.51 -1.64 -55.62
CA LYS A 51 33.15 -2.30 -56.78
C LYS A 51 33.75 -1.29 -57.75
N GLU A 52 33.09 -0.16 -57.96
CA GLU A 52 33.56 0.88 -58.87
C GLU A 52 34.79 1.63 -58.33
N ARG A 53 34.79 1.99 -57.03
CA ARG A 53 35.82 2.86 -56.42
C ARG A 53 36.16 2.46 -54.98
N PRO A 54 36.90 1.35 -54.78
CA PRO A 54 37.12 0.78 -53.46
C PRO A 54 37.89 1.72 -52.51
N ILE A 55 38.87 2.48 -53.02
CA ILE A 55 39.72 3.36 -52.19
C ILE A 55 38.93 4.54 -51.62
N MET A 56 38.06 5.16 -52.41
CA MET A 56 37.26 6.30 -51.93
C MET A 56 36.19 5.85 -50.94
N MET A 57 35.58 4.68 -51.17
CA MET A 57 34.54 4.14 -50.31
C MET A 57 35.07 3.70 -48.95
N THR A 58 36.27 3.10 -48.86
CA THR A 58 36.89 2.77 -47.57
C THR A 58 37.20 4.03 -46.75
N PHE A 59 37.71 5.10 -47.39
CA PHE A 59 37.95 6.37 -46.70
C PHE A 59 36.65 6.98 -46.14
N LEU A 60 35.58 7.02 -46.95
CA LEU A 60 34.26 7.46 -46.51
C LEU A 60 33.70 6.60 -45.38
N ALA A 61 33.85 5.28 -45.45
CA ALA A 61 33.39 4.37 -44.41
C ALA A 61 34.13 4.59 -43.07
N ILE A 62 35.46 4.76 -43.11
CA ILE A 62 36.25 5.06 -41.92
C ILE A 62 35.88 6.44 -41.37
N PHE A 63 35.76 7.46 -42.23
CA PHE A 63 35.34 8.80 -41.83
C PHE A 63 33.94 8.78 -41.19
N ALA A 64 32.99 8.08 -41.81
CA ALA A 64 31.64 7.89 -41.28
C ALA A 64 31.68 7.19 -39.91
N ALA A 65 32.43 6.10 -39.77
CA ALA A 65 32.58 5.38 -38.51
C ALA A 65 33.21 6.25 -37.40
N LEU A 66 34.26 7.00 -37.72
CA LEU A 66 34.91 7.92 -36.78
C LEU A 66 34.00 9.10 -36.42
N SER A 67 33.19 9.60 -37.36
CA SER A 67 32.21 10.66 -37.10
C SER A 67 30.98 10.19 -36.34
N ALA A 68 30.64 8.90 -36.42
CA ALA A 68 29.53 8.32 -35.68
C ALA A 68 29.84 8.22 -34.17
N LEU A 69 31.11 8.00 -33.78
CA LEU A 69 31.54 7.94 -32.38
C LEU A 69 31.15 9.19 -31.56
N PRO A 70 31.49 10.44 -31.96
CA PRO A 70 31.11 11.62 -31.21
C PRO A 70 29.60 11.84 -31.19
N VAL A 71 28.88 11.50 -32.26
CA VAL A 71 27.41 11.60 -32.30
C VAL A 71 26.76 10.62 -31.34
N LEU A 72 27.18 9.35 -31.36
CA LEU A 72 26.71 8.31 -30.45
C LEU A 72 27.05 8.65 -28.99
N SER A 73 28.26 9.16 -28.74
CA SER A 73 28.67 9.61 -27.41
C SER A 73 27.79 10.77 -26.93
N PHE A 74 27.53 11.76 -27.77
CA PHE A 74 26.64 12.88 -27.45
C PHE A 74 25.22 12.41 -27.13
N VAL A 75 24.64 11.53 -27.96
CA VAL A 75 23.30 10.96 -27.73
C VAL A 75 23.28 10.16 -26.43
N GLY A 76 24.28 9.31 -26.19
CA GLY A 76 24.39 8.51 -24.98
C GLY A 76 24.48 9.37 -23.72
N ILE A 77 25.35 10.38 -23.72
CA ILE A 77 25.51 11.33 -22.61
C ILE A 77 24.21 12.12 -22.41
N SER A 78 23.56 12.57 -23.48
CA SER A 78 22.30 13.31 -23.39
C SER A 78 21.19 12.48 -22.73
N ILE A 79 20.99 11.23 -23.18
CA ILE A 79 20.02 10.31 -22.57
C ILE A 79 20.38 10.03 -21.10
N PHE A 80 21.67 9.83 -20.81
CA PHE A 80 22.15 9.59 -19.45
C PHE A 80 21.84 10.78 -18.52
N VAL A 81 22.11 12.01 -18.97
CA VAL A 81 21.82 13.23 -18.20
C VAL A 81 20.31 13.38 -17.98
N ILE A 82 19.49 13.21 -19.02
CA ILE A 82 18.02 13.30 -18.89
C ILE A 82 17.50 12.25 -17.91
N SER A 83 17.95 11.00 -18.05
CA SER A 83 17.55 9.89 -17.17
C SER A 83 17.95 10.17 -15.71
N SER A 84 19.19 10.64 -15.49
CA SER A 84 19.68 11.01 -14.16
C SER A 84 18.86 12.14 -13.52
N LEU A 85 18.50 13.16 -14.30
CA LEU A 85 17.65 14.26 -13.82
C LEU A 85 16.25 13.77 -13.44
N VAL A 86 15.63 12.90 -14.25
CA VAL A 86 14.31 12.32 -13.95
C VAL A 86 14.38 11.45 -12.70
N PHE A 87 15.42 10.63 -12.56
CA PHE A 87 15.64 9.81 -11.36
C PHE A 87 15.80 10.68 -10.11
N PHE A 88 16.60 11.75 -10.20
CA PHE A 88 16.81 12.67 -9.09
C PHE A 88 15.54 13.44 -8.71
N ALA A 89 14.77 13.92 -9.71
CA ALA A 89 13.48 14.57 -9.48
C ALA A 89 12.47 13.62 -8.80
N THR A 90 12.45 12.36 -9.23
CA THR A 90 11.58 11.34 -8.63
C THR A 90 12.01 11.03 -7.19
N ALA A 91 13.30 10.83 -6.95
CA ALA A 91 13.85 10.55 -5.62
C ALA A 91 13.59 11.70 -4.63
N THR A 92 13.79 12.95 -5.06
CA THR A 92 13.51 14.14 -4.24
C THR A 92 12.03 14.30 -3.95
N THR A 93 11.15 14.01 -4.92
CA THR A 93 9.69 14.03 -4.71
C THR A 93 9.26 13.00 -3.67
N ILE A 94 9.75 11.75 -3.80
CA ILE A 94 9.45 10.68 -2.84
C ILE A 94 9.94 11.06 -1.44
N LEU A 95 11.16 11.59 -1.33
CA LEU A 95 11.71 12.04 -0.05
C LEU A 95 10.87 13.17 0.57
N ALA A 96 10.44 14.15 -0.24
CA ALA A 96 9.58 15.24 0.22
C ALA A 96 8.21 14.73 0.71
N CYS A 97 7.62 13.74 0.03
CA CYS A 97 6.39 13.08 0.49
C CYS A 97 6.59 12.42 1.86
N PHE A 98 7.64 11.62 2.04
CA PHE A 98 7.91 10.97 3.33
C PHE A 98 8.14 11.96 4.46
N VAL A 99 8.89 13.04 4.21
CA VAL A 99 9.11 14.09 5.21
C VAL A 99 7.78 14.76 5.58
N THR A 100 6.95 15.08 4.60
CA THR A 100 5.65 15.73 4.82
C THR A 100 4.70 14.81 5.59
N GLU A 101 4.59 13.54 5.22
CA GLU A 101 3.79 12.55 5.93
C GLU A 101 4.27 12.36 7.37
N SER A 102 5.58 12.28 7.58
CA SER A 102 6.18 12.16 8.92
C SER A 102 5.82 13.35 9.81
N ILE A 103 5.87 14.57 9.28
CA ILE A 103 5.47 15.79 10.01
C ILE A 103 3.98 15.73 10.38
N ILE A 104 3.11 15.34 9.44
CA ILE A 104 1.66 15.24 9.69
C ILE A 104 1.35 14.19 10.76
N VAL A 105 1.98 13.01 10.67
CA VAL A 105 1.81 11.94 11.66
C VAL A 105 2.31 12.38 13.04
N CYS A 106 3.45 13.09 13.10
CA CYS A 106 3.98 13.65 14.35
C CYS A 106 3.00 14.65 14.99
N ILE A 107 2.47 15.60 14.21
CA ILE A 107 1.46 16.55 14.68
C ILE A 107 0.20 15.82 15.18
N ALA A 108 -0.25 14.80 14.44
CA ALA A 108 -1.41 14.01 14.83
C ALA A 108 -1.20 13.26 16.15
N ILE A 109 -0.03 12.64 16.35
CA ILE A 109 0.33 11.97 17.61
C ILE A 109 0.38 12.98 18.76
N CYS A 110 0.99 14.15 18.57
CA CYS A 110 1.02 15.21 19.57
C CYS A 110 -0.39 15.69 19.93
N ALA A 111 -1.24 15.91 18.92
CA ALA A 111 -2.62 16.34 19.13
C ALA A 111 -3.44 15.28 19.89
N LEU A 112 -3.37 14.02 19.47
CA LEU A 112 -4.04 12.90 20.16
C LEU A 112 -3.54 12.73 21.60
N GLY A 113 -2.22 12.86 21.82
CA GLY A 113 -1.63 12.83 23.15
C GLY A 113 -2.16 13.96 24.04
N SER A 114 -2.24 15.18 23.51
CA SER A 114 -2.79 16.33 24.24
C SER A 114 -4.28 16.14 24.58
N LEU A 115 -5.08 15.64 23.63
CA LEU A 115 -6.49 15.34 23.84
C LEU A 115 -6.68 14.24 24.89
N MET A 116 -5.84 13.21 24.88
CA MET A 116 -5.86 12.16 25.89
C MET A 116 -5.59 12.73 27.29
N ILE A 117 -4.60 13.61 27.44
CA ILE A 117 -4.29 14.28 28.71
C ILE A 117 -5.49 15.13 29.16
N VAL A 118 -6.06 15.94 28.29
CA VAL A 118 -7.25 16.76 28.59
C VAL A 118 -8.43 15.88 29.01
N ALA A 119 -8.65 14.75 28.33
CA ALA A 119 -9.70 13.79 28.68
C ALA A 119 -9.47 13.16 30.07
N ILE A 120 -8.22 12.83 30.42
CA ILE A 120 -7.88 12.33 31.76
C ILE A 120 -8.15 13.41 32.83
N PHE A 121 -7.74 14.65 32.61
CA PHE A 121 -8.03 15.73 33.56
C PHE A 121 -9.53 16.01 33.69
N ALA A 122 -10.25 16.03 32.57
CA ALA A 122 -11.69 16.22 32.56
C ALA A 122 -12.41 15.10 33.31
N THR A 123 -12.05 13.83 33.07
CA THR A 123 -12.65 12.69 33.78
C THR A 123 -12.36 12.74 35.28
N MET A 124 -11.12 13.03 35.68
CA MET A 124 -10.77 13.22 37.10
C MET A 124 -11.54 14.37 37.75
N PHE A 125 -11.72 15.47 37.02
CA PHE A 125 -12.50 16.63 37.48
C PHE A 125 -13.97 16.29 37.68
N PHE A 126 -14.61 15.62 36.71
CA PHE A 126 -15.99 15.14 36.83
C PHE A 126 -16.17 14.15 37.98
N ILE A 127 -15.24 13.21 38.14
CA ILE A 127 -15.23 12.26 39.28
C ILE A 127 -15.15 13.03 40.60
N THR A 128 -14.30 14.05 40.69
CA THR A 128 -14.14 14.87 41.89
C THR A 128 -15.40 15.67 42.21
N ILE A 129 -15.99 16.35 41.22
CA ILE A 129 -17.24 17.10 41.39
C ILE A 129 -18.37 16.18 41.80
N TYR A 130 -18.53 15.05 41.12
CA TYR A 130 -19.55 14.06 41.45
C TYR A 130 -19.39 13.56 42.88
N SER A 131 -18.16 13.23 43.28
CA SER A 131 -17.85 12.77 44.64
C SER A 131 -18.15 13.84 45.69
N MET A 132 -17.83 15.11 45.41
CA MET A 132 -18.12 16.26 46.29
C MET A 132 -19.62 16.52 46.42
N LEU A 133 -20.35 16.57 45.30
CA LEU A 133 -21.81 16.76 45.31
C LEU A 133 -22.49 15.65 46.10
N ARG A 134 -22.07 14.40 45.88
CA ARG A 134 -22.60 13.24 46.59
C ARG A 134 -22.30 13.32 48.09
N PHE A 135 -21.07 13.66 48.47
CA PHE A 135 -20.69 13.86 49.86
C PHE A 135 -21.55 14.94 50.54
N ILE A 136 -21.75 16.09 49.88
CA ILE A 136 -22.61 17.17 50.39
C ILE A 136 -24.05 16.69 50.60
N LEU A 137 -24.60 15.94 49.65
CA LEU A 137 -25.95 15.38 49.77
C LEU A 137 -26.07 14.43 50.98
N LEU A 138 -25.12 13.49 51.14
CA LEU A 138 -25.12 12.53 52.25
C LEU A 138 -24.97 13.21 53.62
N VAL A 139 -24.08 14.19 53.73
CA VAL A 139 -23.90 14.96 54.97
C VAL A 139 -25.15 15.74 55.33
N ARG A 140 -25.85 16.30 54.31
CA ARG A 140 -27.09 17.04 54.54
C ARG A 140 -28.25 16.16 54.98
N THR A 141 -28.34 14.92 54.50
CA THR A 141 -29.43 14.00 54.87
C THR A 141 -29.15 13.20 56.15
N GLY A 142 -27.91 12.79 56.40
CA GLY A 142 -27.52 11.87 57.48
C GLY A 142 -26.64 12.45 58.59
N GLY A 143 -26.31 13.74 58.53
CA GLY A 143 -25.43 14.39 59.51
C GLY A 143 -24.04 13.74 59.56
N GLY A 144 -23.50 13.57 60.77
CA GLY A 144 -22.16 12.98 60.99
C GLY A 144 -22.03 11.51 60.57
N SER A 145 -23.12 10.74 60.57
CA SER A 145 -23.12 9.34 60.12
C SER A 145 -22.91 9.22 58.61
N GLY A 146 -23.38 10.21 57.82
CA GLY A 146 -23.26 10.19 56.36
C GLY A 146 -21.82 10.22 55.85
N ALA A 147 -20.88 10.79 56.63
CA ALA A 147 -19.46 10.81 56.26
C ALA A 147 -18.81 9.41 56.34
N MET A 148 -19.17 8.61 57.36
CA MET A 148 -18.69 7.23 57.50
C MET A 148 -19.24 6.33 56.38
N GLU A 149 -20.52 6.49 56.05
CA GLU A 149 -21.19 5.72 55.00
C GLU A 149 -20.61 6.03 53.61
N TRP A 150 -20.36 7.31 53.30
CA TRP A 150 -19.66 7.71 52.08
C TRP A 150 -18.24 7.13 51.98
N ALA A 151 -17.49 7.13 53.08
CA ALA A 151 -16.12 6.60 53.11
C ALA A 151 -16.11 5.08 52.90
N PHE A 152 -17.06 4.36 53.50
CA PHE A 152 -17.21 2.92 53.31
C PHE A 152 -17.58 2.59 51.85
N GLU A 153 -18.54 3.32 51.27
CA GLU A 153 -18.96 3.12 49.89
C GLU A 153 -17.85 3.45 48.88
N THR A 154 -17.12 4.55 49.08
CA THR A 154 -16.00 4.93 48.21
C THR A 154 -14.86 3.91 48.30
N ARG A 155 -14.59 3.40 49.51
CA ARG A 155 -13.60 2.35 49.73
C ARG A 155 -14.03 1.03 49.08
N GLN A 156 -15.32 0.69 49.14
CA GLN A 156 -15.86 -0.50 48.47
C GLN A 156 -15.78 -0.38 46.94
N HIS A 157 -16.05 0.80 46.36
CA HIS A 157 -15.90 1.01 44.92
C HIS A 157 -14.43 1.00 44.44
N LEU A 158 -13.49 1.50 45.26
CA LEU A 158 -12.07 1.51 44.93
C LEU A 158 -11.37 0.16 45.15
N LEU A 159 -11.73 -0.59 46.20
CA LEU A 159 -11.12 -1.89 46.50
C LEU A 159 -11.91 -3.10 45.99
N GLY A 160 -13.18 -2.95 45.65
CA GLY A 160 -14.12 -4.07 45.48
C GLY A 160 -14.08 -4.80 44.14
N LYS A 161 -13.24 -4.40 43.17
CA LYS A 161 -13.24 -5.04 41.84
C LYS A 161 -12.04 -5.97 41.58
N ARG A 162 -11.60 -6.72 42.59
CA ARG A 162 -10.46 -7.66 42.44
C ARG A 162 -10.79 -9.14 42.70
N ARG A 163 -12.04 -9.57 42.87
CA ARG A 163 -12.27 -11.00 43.14
C ARG A 163 -13.70 -11.49 42.97
N GLU A 164 -14.15 -11.57 41.73
CA GLU A 164 -15.15 -12.57 41.31
C GLU A 164 -14.76 -13.10 39.92
N ASP A 165 -13.47 -13.42 39.74
CA ASP A 165 -13.10 -14.35 38.67
C ASP A 165 -13.53 -15.73 39.15
N HIS A 166 -14.74 -16.10 38.76
CA HIS A 166 -15.06 -17.40 38.22
C HIS A 166 -14.27 -18.57 38.81
N GLU A 167 -14.77 -19.08 39.93
CA GLU A 167 -14.94 -20.52 40.04
C GLU A 167 -15.98 -20.92 38.97
N TYR A 168 -15.55 -20.93 37.71
CA TYR A 168 -16.21 -21.67 36.64
C TYR A 168 -15.93 -23.11 36.99
N ASP A 169 -16.76 -23.62 37.90
CA ASP A 169 -16.91 -25.04 38.17
C ASP A 169 -17.11 -25.68 36.81
N GLY A 170 -16.04 -26.32 36.34
CA GLY A 170 -16.03 -27.16 35.16
C GLY A 170 -16.89 -28.36 35.46
N SER A 171 -18.21 -28.15 35.49
CA SER A 171 -19.21 -29.17 35.24
C SER A 171 -19.01 -29.59 33.80
N THR A 172 -18.08 -30.51 33.62
CA THR A 172 -17.97 -31.46 32.52
C THR A 172 -19.34 -32.12 32.37
N ILE A 173 -20.22 -31.50 31.59
CA ILE A 173 -21.30 -32.23 30.94
C ILE A 173 -20.60 -33.12 29.91
N VAL A 174 -20.32 -34.35 30.34
CA VAL A 174 -20.03 -35.50 29.49
C VAL A 174 -21.26 -35.69 28.60
N VAL A 175 -21.28 -35.04 27.44
CA VAL A 175 -22.18 -35.44 26.35
C VAL A 175 -21.47 -36.57 25.63
N ASP A 176 -21.60 -37.76 26.19
CA ASP A 176 -21.44 -39.01 25.46
C ASP A 176 -22.70 -39.17 24.59
N HIS A 177 -22.61 -38.83 23.30
CA HIS A 177 -23.57 -39.33 22.32
C HIS A 177 -22.93 -39.37 20.91
N GLN A 178 -22.27 -40.50 20.67
CA GLN A 178 -22.70 -41.44 19.63
C GLN A 178 -22.90 -40.88 18.20
N SER A 179 -21.88 -41.15 17.37
CA SER A 179 -22.00 -41.37 15.92
C SER A 179 -23.19 -42.29 15.60
N PRO A 180 -24.00 -42.01 14.57
CA PRO A 180 -23.70 -42.65 13.29
C PRO A 180 -23.98 -41.80 12.04
N GLU A 181 -23.27 -42.16 10.99
CA GLU A 181 -23.65 -42.14 9.58
C GLU A 181 -25.06 -41.63 9.24
N SER A 182 -25.13 -40.61 8.38
CA SER A 182 -26.22 -40.54 7.41
C SER A 182 -25.71 -40.01 6.07
N GLN A 183 -25.49 -40.97 5.17
CA GLN A 183 -25.57 -40.77 3.73
C GLN A 183 -26.99 -40.33 3.36
N VAL A 184 -27.16 -39.22 2.63
CA VAL A 184 -28.27 -38.97 1.68
C VAL A 184 -27.73 -37.85 0.76
N ASN A 185 -27.17 -38.13 -0.43
CA ASN A 185 -27.81 -38.55 -1.69
C ASN A 185 -28.89 -37.57 -2.20
N VAL A 186 -28.94 -37.37 -3.53
CA VAL A 186 -30.02 -36.74 -4.32
C VAL A 186 -29.98 -35.19 -4.30
N ARG A 187 -29.95 -34.40 -5.40
CA ARG A 187 -30.52 -34.47 -6.77
C ARG A 187 -29.82 -33.35 -7.58
N ASN A 188 -29.21 -33.58 -8.74
CA ASN A 188 -29.79 -33.50 -10.09
C ASN A 188 -30.88 -32.44 -10.34
N SER A 189 -30.75 -31.81 -11.52
CA SER A 189 -31.75 -31.03 -12.29
C SER A 189 -31.81 -29.54 -11.92
N ASP A 190 -31.63 -28.56 -12.83
CA ASP A 190 -32.13 -28.52 -14.21
C ASP A 190 -31.26 -27.70 -15.20
N PRO A 191 -31.46 -27.96 -16.52
CA PRO A 191 -30.98 -27.17 -17.64
C PRO A 191 -32.04 -26.18 -18.18
N GLU A 192 -31.64 -25.44 -19.22
CA GLU A 192 -32.48 -24.68 -20.18
C GLU A 192 -33.11 -23.37 -19.68
N ASP A 193 -32.77 -22.28 -20.37
CA ASP A 193 -33.75 -21.46 -21.08
C ASP A 193 -32.99 -20.47 -22.00
N GLU A 194 -33.16 -20.74 -23.30
CA GLU A 194 -33.25 -19.86 -24.48
C GLU A 194 -32.29 -18.67 -24.71
#